data_AF-A0A933G541-F1
#
_entry.id   AF-A0A933G541-F1
#
_cell.length_a   1.000
_cell.length_b   1.000
_cell.length_c   1.000
_cell.angle_alpha   90.00
_cell.angle_beta   90.00
_cell.angle_gamma   90.00
#
_symmetry.space_group_name_H-M   'P 1'
#
loop_
_entity.id
_entity.type
_entity.pdbx_description
1 polymer ?
#
loop_
_entity_poly.entity_id
_entity_poly.type
_entity_poly.pdbx_seq_one_letter_code
_entity_poly.pdbx_strand_id
1 'polypeptide(L)'
;MNRQDTENAEKTDLTFHRSCITQKVANMKRITRSRRLTPQEAAKYRAIREQVAGELPDLVRRHHKRVAALDNLKQVVETLKAAREEQGLSLADITERTGMDRSALSKLETGQRANPTIETLIRYAEAVGKHLIVKLTDAPAR
;
A
#
# COMPACT_ATOMS: atom_id res chain seq x y z
N MET A 1 12.16 -2.25 23.74
CA MET A 1 10.99 -1.63 23.08
C MET A 1 9.78 -2.46 23.42
N ASN A 2 8.73 -1.84 23.94
CA ASN A 2 7.62 -2.53 24.59
C ASN A 2 6.65 -3.09 23.52
N ARG A 3 6.01 -4.24 23.75
CA ARG A 3 4.99 -4.82 22.82
C ARG A 3 3.84 -3.85 22.52
N GLN A 4 3.61 -2.89 23.43
CA GLN A 4 2.65 -1.80 23.28
C GLN A 4 3.07 -0.76 22.24
N ASP A 5 4.37 -0.57 22.01
CA ASP A 5 4.90 0.42 21.06
C ASP A 5 4.72 -0.06 19.61
N THR A 6 4.86 -1.37 19.38
CA THR A 6 4.66 -2.01 18.08
C THR A 6 3.17 -2.07 17.69
N GLU A 7 2.28 -2.34 18.65
CA GLU A 7 0.82 -2.24 18.43
C GLU A 7 0.35 -0.80 18.16
N ASN A 8 1.01 0.20 18.78
CA ASN A 8 0.69 1.61 18.55
C ASN A 8 1.14 2.08 17.16
N ALA A 9 2.26 1.55 16.65
CA ALA A 9 2.79 1.84 15.32
C ALA A 9 1.91 1.29 14.18
N GLU A 10 1.39 0.06 14.32
CA GLU A 10 0.45 -0.51 13.34
C GLU A 10 -0.92 0.19 13.39
N LYS A 11 -1.41 0.56 14.58
CA LYS A 11 -2.64 1.34 14.74
C LYS A 11 -2.51 2.75 14.14
N THR A 12 -1.34 3.38 14.22
CA THR A 12 -1.10 4.73 13.68
C THR A 12 -1.01 4.77 12.15
N ASP A 13 -0.49 3.72 11.50
CA ASP A 13 -0.40 3.66 10.05
C ASP A 13 -1.74 3.31 9.37
N LEU A 14 -2.54 2.40 9.97
CA LEU A 14 -3.92 2.15 9.54
C LEU A 14 -4.84 3.36 9.77
N THR A 15 -4.61 4.13 10.85
CA THR A 15 -5.32 5.39 11.08
C THR A 15 -4.85 6.50 10.16
N PHE A 16 -3.59 6.55 9.72
CA PHE A 16 -3.12 7.57 8.77
C PHE A 16 -3.65 7.33 7.35
N HIS A 17 -3.69 6.08 6.89
CA HIS A 17 -4.26 5.75 5.57
C HIS A 17 -5.79 5.88 5.55
N ARG A 18 -6.49 5.49 6.64
CA ARG A 18 -7.90 5.86 6.83
C ARG A 18 -8.04 7.37 6.88
N SER A 19 -7.19 8.09 7.62
CA SER A 19 -7.21 9.55 7.76
C SER A 19 -7.14 10.23 6.40
N CYS A 20 -6.15 9.95 5.54
CA CYS A 20 -6.07 10.56 4.20
C CYS A 20 -7.26 10.25 3.29
N ILE A 21 -7.78 9.02 3.30
CA ILE A 21 -8.98 8.68 2.51
C ILE A 21 -10.20 9.41 3.10
N THR A 22 -10.38 9.38 4.42
CA THR A 22 -11.47 10.07 5.13
C THR A 22 -11.41 11.60 4.98
N GLN A 23 -10.21 12.21 4.94
CA GLN A 23 -10.02 13.64 4.70
C GLN A 23 -10.45 14.02 3.28
N LYS A 24 -10.14 13.17 2.30
CA LYS A 24 -10.47 13.40 0.88
C LYS A 24 -11.96 13.21 0.61
N VAL A 25 -12.62 12.22 1.23
CA VAL A 25 -14.09 12.10 1.16
C VAL A 25 -14.81 13.18 1.97
N ALA A 26 -14.25 13.63 3.10
CA ALA A 26 -14.82 14.72 3.91
C ALA A 26 -14.80 16.08 3.19
N ASN A 27 -13.78 16.35 2.36
CA ASN A 27 -13.67 17.57 1.56
C ASN A 27 -14.39 17.50 0.20
N MET A 28 -15.04 16.38 -0.14
CA MET A 28 -15.76 16.24 -1.40
C MET A 28 -17.13 16.91 -1.29
N LYS A 29 -17.31 18.05 -1.97
CA LYS A 29 -18.61 18.74 -2.03
C LYS A 29 -19.66 17.75 -2.56
N ARG A 30 -20.65 17.42 -1.74
CA ARG A 30 -21.78 16.58 -2.13
C ARG A 30 -22.62 17.34 -3.15
N ILE A 31 -22.42 17.04 -4.43
CA ILE A 31 -23.21 17.62 -5.51
C ILE A 31 -24.56 16.91 -5.53
N THR A 32 -25.59 17.57 -5.01
CA THR A 32 -26.98 17.14 -5.17
C THR A 32 -27.59 17.84 -6.38
N ARG A 33 -28.34 17.10 -7.19
CA ARG A 33 -29.08 17.70 -8.29
C ARG A 33 -30.27 18.48 -7.74
N SER A 34 -30.48 19.69 -8.23
CA SER A 34 -31.61 20.58 -7.86
C SER A 34 -32.96 20.13 -8.44
N ARG A 35 -32.96 19.25 -9.45
CA ARG A 35 -34.18 18.70 -10.06
C ARG A 35 -34.27 17.18 -9.96
N ARG A 36 -35.50 16.66 -10.00
CA ARG A 36 -35.79 15.22 -10.08
C ARG A 36 -35.36 14.67 -11.45
N LEU A 37 -34.99 13.39 -11.46
CA LEU A 37 -34.67 12.68 -12.69
C LEU A 37 -35.92 12.44 -13.53
N THR A 38 -35.80 12.58 -14.84
CA THR A 38 -36.83 12.12 -15.77
C THR A 38 -36.88 10.58 -15.81
N PRO A 39 -37.97 9.96 -16.28
CA PRO A 39 -38.06 8.50 -16.41
C PRO A 39 -36.94 7.90 -17.27
N GLN A 40 -36.57 8.56 -18.37
CA GLN A 40 -35.47 8.12 -19.25
C GLN A 40 -34.11 8.22 -18.57
N GLU A 41 -33.85 9.31 -17.83
CA GLU A 41 -32.61 9.46 -17.05
C GLU A 41 -32.51 8.39 -15.97
N ALA A 42 -33.61 8.15 -15.24
CA ALA A 42 -33.67 7.11 -14.22
C ALA A 42 -33.41 5.71 -14.79
N ALA A 43 -33.96 5.40 -15.97
CA ALA A 43 -33.68 4.16 -16.68
C ALA A 43 -32.20 4.03 -17.06
N LYS A 44 -31.58 5.09 -17.60
CA LYS A 44 -30.15 5.13 -17.92
C LYS A 44 -29.27 4.84 -16.70
N TYR A 45 -29.53 5.50 -15.56
CA TYR A 45 -28.72 5.25 -14.35
C TYR A 45 -28.96 3.86 -13.75
N ARG A 46 -30.18 3.30 -13.88
CA ARG A 46 -30.44 1.92 -13.47
C ARG A 46 -29.58 0.93 -14.27
N ALA A 47 -29.57 1.06 -15.59
CA ALA A 47 -28.75 0.20 -16.46
C ALA A 47 -27.25 0.30 -16.11
N ILE A 48 -26.72 1.52 -15.90
CA ILE A 48 -25.33 1.72 -15.50
C ILE A 48 -25.03 1.07 -14.14
N ARG A 49 -25.93 1.23 -13.16
CA ARG A 49 -25.75 0.64 -11.83
C ARG A 49 -25.76 -0.88 -11.86
N GLU A 50 -26.63 -1.46 -12.68
CA GLU A 50 -26.74 -2.90 -12.85
C GLU A 50 -25.51 -3.49 -13.52
N GLN A 51 -25.00 -2.83 -14.58
CA GLN A 51 -23.73 -3.20 -15.20
C GLN A 51 -22.57 -3.14 -14.20
N VAL A 52 -22.44 -2.04 -13.44
CA VAL A 52 -21.40 -1.91 -12.41
C VAL A 52 -21.55 -2.98 -11.32
N ALA A 53 -22.77 -3.28 -10.89
CA ALA A 53 -23.03 -4.31 -9.88
C ALA A 53 -22.60 -5.70 -10.36
N GLY A 54 -22.74 -5.99 -11.66
CA GLY A 54 -22.26 -7.24 -12.26
C GLY A 54 -20.73 -7.31 -12.38
N GLU A 55 -20.07 -6.21 -12.75
CA GLU A 55 -18.61 -6.19 -13.00
C GLU A 55 -17.75 -6.05 -11.74
N LEU A 56 -18.28 -5.37 -10.71
CA LEU A 56 -17.51 -5.02 -9.51
C LEU A 56 -16.97 -6.24 -8.74
N PRO A 57 -17.72 -7.34 -8.52
CA PRO A 57 -17.20 -8.49 -7.79
C PRO A 57 -15.96 -9.12 -8.44
N ASP A 58 -15.97 -9.22 -9.77
CA ASP A 58 -14.85 -9.75 -10.55
C ASP A 58 -13.63 -8.84 -10.50
N LEU A 59 -13.85 -7.53 -10.61
CA LEU A 59 -12.78 -6.54 -10.51
C LEU A 59 -12.12 -6.56 -9.12
N VAL A 60 -12.94 -6.61 -8.06
CA VAL A 60 -12.49 -6.74 -6.67
C VAL A 60 -11.72 -8.04 -6.46
N ARG A 61 -12.23 -9.18 -6.95
CA ARG A 61 -11.54 -10.47 -6.88
C ARG A 61 -10.16 -10.42 -7.56
N ARG A 62 -10.08 -9.88 -8.78
CA ARG A 62 -8.79 -9.72 -9.50
C ARG A 62 -7.84 -8.81 -8.74
N HIS A 63 -8.35 -7.74 -8.14
CA HIS A 63 -7.56 -6.84 -7.31
C HIS A 63 -6.99 -7.56 -6.09
N HIS A 64 -7.80 -8.30 -5.32
CA HIS A 64 -7.34 -9.06 -4.17
C HIS A 64 -6.27 -10.09 -4.56
N LYS A 65 -6.43 -10.83 -5.66
CA LYS A 65 -5.39 -11.76 -6.15
C LYS A 65 -4.07 -11.04 -6.46
N ARG A 66 -4.14 -9.85 -7.07
CA ARG A 66 -2.95 -9.05 -7.38
C ARG A 66 -2.29 -8.51 -6.11
N VAL A 67 -3.08 -8.11 -5.11
CA VAL A 67 -2.58 -7.58 -3.83
C VAL A 67 -1.94 -8.69 -3.00
N ALA A 68 -2.46 -9.91 -3.02
CA ALA A 68 -1.83 -11.05 -2.34
C ALA A 68 -0.39 -11.30 -2.83
N ALA A 69 -0.12 -11.12 -4.13
CA ALA A 69 1.24 -11.20 -4.66
C ALA A 69 2.17 -10.07 -4.14
N LEU A 70 1.62 -8.95 -3.70
CA LEU A 70 2.37 -7.85 -3.07
C LEU A 70 2.68 -8.11 -1.60
N ASP A 71 2.05 -9.11 -0.95
CA ASP A 71 2.34 -9.42 0.46
C ASP A 71 3.77 -9.95 0.63
N ASN A 72 4.30 -10.68 -0.36
CA ASN A 72 5.71 -11.08 -0.39
C ASN A 72 6.64 -9.86 -0.39
N LEU A 73 6.28 -8.79 -1.09
CA LEU A 73 7.08 -7.57 -1.16
C LEU A 73 7.09 -6.83 0.18
N LYS A 74 5.95 -6.77 0.87
CA LYS A 74 5.86 -6.22 2.23
C LYS A 74 6.75 -7.01 3.19
N GLN A 75 6.73 -8.34 3.10
CA GLN A 75 7.58 -9.19 3.94
C GLN A 75 9.07 -8.91 3.73
N VAL A 76 9.50 -8.68 2.48
CA VAL A 76 10.89 -8.29 2.18
C VAL A 76 11.24 -6.96 2.84
N VAL A 77 10.36 -5.96 2.74
CA VAL A 77 10.58 -4.64 3.35
C VAL A 77 10.63 -4.74 4.88
N GLU A 78 9.74 -5.49 5.52
CA GLU A 78 9.78 -5.72 6.97
C GLU A 78 11.07 -6.43 7.39
N THR A 79 11.56 -7.38 6.59
CA THR A 79 12.84 -8.06 6.86
C THR A 79 14.03 -7.08 6.81
N LEU A 80 14.02 -6.15 5.85
CA LEU A 80 15.05 -5.12 5.74
C LEU A 80 15.01 -4.14 6.91
N LYS A 81 13.80 -3.71 7.29
CA LYS A 81 13.57 -2.84 8.45
C LYS A 81 14.04 -3.49 9.75
N ALA A 82 13.69 -4.76 9.97
CA ALA A 82 14.15 -5.52 11.13
C ALA A 82 15.68 -5.58 11.18
N ALA A 83 16.34 -5.89 10.06
CA ALA A 83 17.80 -5.91 9.99
C ALA A 83 18.45 -4.54 10.27
N ARG A 84 17.80 -3.44 9.86
CA ARG A 84 18.23 -2.07 10.20
C ARG A 84 18.13 -1.84 11.71
N GLU A 85 17.00 -2.19 12.31
CA GLU A 85 16.72 -1.98 13.74
C GLU A 85 17.61 -2.84 14.64
N GLU A 86 17.89 -4.08 14.25
CA GLU A 86 18.84 -4.99 14.94
C GLU A 86 20.26 -4.39 15.00
N GLN A 87 20.65 -3.62 14.00
CA GLN A 87 21.94 -2.93 13.96
C GLN A 87 21.93 -1.57 14.66
N GLY A 88 20.78 -1.14 15.20
CA GLY A 88 20.62 0.18 15.81
C GLY A 88 20.71 1.34 14.83
N LEU A 89 20.55 1.09 13.53
CA LEU A 89 20.68 2.11 12.49
C LEU A 89 19.39 2.92 12.38
N SER A 90 19.53 4.24 12.31
CA SER A 90 18.44 5.16 11.99
C SER A 90 18.18 5.23 10.48
N LEU A 91 17.05 5.82 10.10
CA LEU A 91 16.79 6.14 8.68
C LEU A 91 17.80 7.15 8.10
N ALA A 92 18.40 7.99 8.95
CA ALA A 92 19.45 8.92 8.52
C ALA A 92 20.73 8.17 8.16
N ASP A 93 21.09 7.12 8.92
CA ASP A 93 22.26 6.29 8.63
C ASP A 93 22.10 5.54 7.30
N ILE A 94 20.88 5.04 7.01
CA ILE A 94 20.60 4.44 5.70
C ILE A 94 20.65 5.49 4.59
N THR A 95 20.12 6.69 4.83
CA THR A 95 20.21 7.81 3.87
C THR A 95 21.66 8.11 3.50
N GLU A 96 22.55 8.17 4.49
CA GLU A 96 23.99 8.41 4.28
C GLU A 96 24.65 7.25 3.51
N ARG A 97 24.32 6.00 3.84
CA ARG A 97 24.89 4.82 3.18
C ARG A 97 24.44 4.65 1.73
N THR A 98 23.21 5.02 1.40
CA THR A 98 22.60 4.69 0.09
C THR A 98 22.31 5.90 -0.79
N GLY A 99 22.40 7.11 -0.24
CA GLY A 99 21.93 8.35 -0.89
C GLY A 99 20.42 8.38 -1.14
N MET A 100 19.63 7.57 -0.43
CA MET A 100 18.17 7.52 -0.61
C MET A 100 17.51 8.53 0.31
N ASP A 101 16.51 9.26 -0.19
CA ASP A 101 15.78 10.25 0.62
C ASP A 101 15.11 9.60 1.85
N ARG A 102 15.24 10.27 3.00
CA ARG A 102 14.68 9.80 4.28
C ARG A 102 13.15 9.66 4.24
N SER A 103 12.44 10.56 3.54
CA SER A 103 10.98 10.43 3.37
C SER A 103 10.64 9.22 2.48
N ALA A 104 11.44 8.95 1.45
CA ALA A 104 11.27 7.78 0.61
C ALA A 104 11.51 6.47 1.36
N LEU A 105 12.51 6.42 2.26
CA LEU A 105 12.76 5.28 3.15
C LEU A 105 11.64 5.10 4.17
N SER A 106 11.16 6.18 4.78
CA SER A 106 10.03 6.13 5.71
C SER A 106 8.75 5.62 5.04
N LYS A 107 8.44 6.08 3.82
CA LYS A 107 7.29 5.60 3.03
C LYS A 107 7.45 4.15 2.57
N LEU A 108 8.69 3.70 2.36
CA LEU A 108 9.00 2.32 2.06
C LEU A 108 8.65 1.44 3.27
N GLU A 109 9.19 1.77 4.46
CA GLU A 109 8.98 1.01 5.70
C GLU A 109 7.57 1.07 6.28
N THR A 110 6.76 2.06 5.90
CA THR A 110 5.33 2.16 6.30
C THR A 110 4.39 1.62 5.21
N GLY A 111 4.92 1.04 4.13
CA GLY A 111 4.08 0.49 3.06
C GLY A 111 3.29 1.52 2.25
N GLN A 112 3.46 2.83 2.53
CA GLN A 112 2.87 3.91 1.74
C GLN A 112 3.41 3.93 0.30
N ARG A 113 4.63 3.41 0.09
CA ARG A 113 5.18 3.14 -1.23
C ARG A 113 4.83 1.72 -1.65
N ALA A 114 3.70 1.57 -2.34
CA ALA A 114 3.15 0.27 -2.72
C ALA A 114 3.97 -0.54 -3.75
N ASN A 115 4.97 0.06 -4.41
CA ASN A 115 5.76 -0.61 -5.46
C ASN A 115 7.20 -0.04 -5.57
N PRO A 116 8.11 -0.37 -4.64
CA PRO A 116 9.54 -0.08 -4.78
C PRO A 116 10.16 -0.79 -6.00
N THR A 117 11.19 -0.19 -6.59
CA THR A 117 12.00 -0.86 -7.61
C THR A 117 12.91 -1.91 -6.96
N ILE A 118 13.29 -2.94 -7.72
CA ILE A 118 14.27 -3.96 -7.25
C ILE A 118 15.57 -3.27 -6.81
N GLU A 119 16.05 -2.28 -7.57
CA GLU A 119 17.24 -1.48 -7.23
C GLU A 119 17.12 -0.80 -5.86
N THR A 120 15.92 -0.29 -5.50
CA THR A 120 15.69 0.30 -4.17
C THR A 120 15.89 -0.74 -3.06
N LEU A 121 15.38 -1.96 -3.27
CA LEU A 121 15.53 -3.06 -2.32
C LEU A 121 16.98 -3.53 -2.21
N ILE A 122 17.70 -3.61 -3.33
CA ILE A 122 19.12 -3.99 -3.36
C ILE A 122 19.95 -2.98 -2.57
N ARG A 123 19.83 -1.68 -2.86
CA ARG A 123 20.59 -0.64 -2.15
C ARG A 123 20.31 -0.63 -0.65
N TYR A 124 19.04 -0.84 -0.26
CA TYR A 124 18.71 -0.98 1.15
C TYR A 124 19.40 -2.22 1.73
N ALA A 125 19.25 -3.39 1.10
CA ALA A 125 19.85 -4.64 1.56
C ALA A 125 21.36 -4.50 1.76
N GLU A 126 22.07 -3.91 0.81
CA GLU A 126 23.51 -3.65 0.89
C GLU A 126 23.87 -2.76 2.08
N ALA A 127 23.09 -1.71 2.34
CA ALA A 127 23.32 -0.81 3.48
C ALA A 127 23.13 -1.47 4.84
N VAL A 128 22.37 -2.57 4.92
CA VAL A 128 22.21 -3.40 6.13
C VAL A 128 23.03 -4.71 6.06
N GLY A 129 23.96 -4.83 5.11
CA GLY A 129 24.84 -6.01 5.00
C GLY A 129 24.12 -7.29 4.59
N LYS A 130 23.07 -7.18 3.78
CA LYS A 130 22.28 -8.30 3.24
C LYS A 130 22.38 -8.32 1.72
N HIS A 131 22.02 -9.45 1.13
CA HIS A 131 21.92 -9.60 -0.33
C HIS A 131 20.50 -10.02 -0.70
N LEU A 132 19.92 -9.35 -1.70
CA LEU A 132 18.59 -9.68 -2.23
C LEU A 132 18.72 -10.77 -3.30
N ILE A 133 18.04 -11.89 -3.10
CA ILE A 133 17.92 -12.98 -4.09
C ILE A 133 16.47 -13.04 -4.55
N VAL A 134 16.25 -12.98 -5.87
CA VAL A 134 14.92 -13.13 -6.49
C VAL A 134 14.85 -14.48 -7.20
N LYS A 135 13.87 -15.29 -6.83
CA LYS A 135 13.62 -16.61 -7.43
C LYS A 135 12.20 -16.69 -7.97
N LEU A 136 12.06 -17.28 -9.16
CA LEU A 136 10.76 -17.63 -9.73
C LEU A 136 10.37 -19.04 -9.28
N THR A 137 9.11 -19.21 -8.91
CA THR A 137 8.52 -20.50 -8.52
C THR A 137 7.25 -20.73 -9.30
N ASP A 138 6.84 -21.98 -9.42
CA ASP A 138 5.58 -22.33 -10.08
C ASP A 138 4.39 -21.69 -9.35
N ALA A 139 3.45 -21.16 -10.14
CA ALA A 139 2.19 -20.70 -9.59
C ALA A 139 1.35 -21.90 -9.16
N PRO A 140 0.56 -21.81 -8.07
CA PRO A 140 -0.38 -22.86 -7.72
C PRO A 140 -1.34 -23.09 -8.90
N ALA A 141 -1.58 -24.37 -9.23
CA ALA A 141 -2.49 -24.76 -10.30
C ALA A 141 -3.85 -24.06 -10.11
N ARG A 142 -4.37 -23.47 -11.20
CA ARG A 142 -5.59 -22.65 -11.20
C ARG A 142 -6.86 -23.46 -11.05
#